data_AF-A0A6L7CV31-F1
#
_entry.id   AF-A0A6L7CV31-F1
#
_cell.length_a   1.000
_cell.length_b   1.000
_cell.length_c   1.000
_cell.angle_alpha   90.00
_cell.angle_beta   90.00
_cell.angle_gamma   90.00
#
_symmetry.space_group_name_H-M   'P 1'
#
loop_
_entity.id
_entity.type
_entity.pdbx_description
1 polymer ?
#
loop_
_entity_poly.entity_id
_entity_poly.type
_entity_poly.pdbx_seq_one_letter_code
_entity_poly.pdbx_strand_id
1 'polypeptide(L)'
;KGIARTAADRLTRVTLELGGKNPAIVLKDADPQWVIEGLMTGSFLNQGQVCAASSRIYIEAPLFDTLVSGFEQAVKSLQVGPGMSPVAQ
;
A
#
# COMPACT_ATOMS: atom_id res chain seq x y z
N LYS A 1 21.74 -1.78 2.15
CA LYS A 1 22.72 -2.81 2.61
C LYS A 1 24.07 -2.25 3.06
N GLY A 2 24.47 -1.02 2.69
CA GLY A 2 25.77 -0.44 3.09
C GLY A 2 26.02 -0.46 4.61
N ILE A 3 25.04 -0.01 5.40
CA ILE A 3 25.08 -0.05 6.89
C ILE A 3 25.48 -1.44 7.41
N ALA A 4 24.83 -2.51 6.93
CA ALA A 4 25.10 -3.88 7.38
C ALA A 4 26.55 -4.31 7.07
N ARG A 5 27.07 -3.92 5.91
CA ARG A 5 28.46 -4.25 5.51
C ARG A 5 29.46 -3.56 6.43
N THR A 6 29.28 -2.26 6.67
CA THR A 6 30.15 -1.49 7.57
C THR A 6 30.07 -1.97 9.02
N ALA A 7 28.90 -2.40 9.50
CA ALA A 7 28.73 -2.91 10.86
C ALA A 7 29.46 -4.25 11.10
N ALA A 8 29.60 -5.08 10.05
CA ALA A 8 30.25 -6.38 10.13
C ALA A 8 31.74 -6.27 10.50
N ASP A 9 32.43 -5.23 10.01
CA ASP A 9 33.86 -5.00 10.28
C ASP A 9 34.19 -4.86 11.78
N ARG A 10 33.18 -4.52 12.60
CA ARG A 10 33.32 -4.28 14.04
C ARG A 10 32.40 -5.16 14.88
N LEU A 11 31.81 -6.20 14.27
CA LEU A 11 30.81 -7.08 14.90
C LEU A 11 29.67 -6.30 15.59
N THR A 12 29.30 -5.15 15.04
CA THR A 12 28.28 -4.28 15.64
C THR A 12 26.89 -4.84 15.36
N ARG A 13 26.07 -5.01 16.39
CA ARG A 13 24.68 -5.46 16.26
C ARG A 13 23.86 -4.44 15.46
N VAL A 14 23.04 -4.91 14.52
CA VAL A 14 22.12 -4.07 13.73
C VAL A 14 20.70 -4.63 13.70
N THR A 15 19.73 -3.74 13.55
CA THR A 15 18.33 -4.01 13.18
C THR A 15 18.00 -3.14 11.96
N LEU A 16 17.33 -3.69 10.94
CA LEU A 16 17.12 -3.00 9.67
C LEU A 16 15.68 -3.20 9.17
N GLU A 17 14.99 -2.10 8.90
CA GLU A 17 13.69 -2.04 8.23
C GLU A 17 13.87 -1.41 6.85
N LEU A 18 13.54 -2.14 5.77
CA LEU A 18 14.03 -1.83 4.42
C LEU A 18 12.92 -1.65 3.36
N GLY A 19 11.67 -1.62 3.79
CA GLY A 19 10.52 -1.59 2.89
C GLY A 19 10.15 -2.97 2.34
N GLY A 20 9.18 -2.99 1.43
CA GLY A 20 8.67 -4.23 0.86
C GLY A 20 7.88 -4.01 -0.43
N LYS A 21 7.54 -5.12 -1.09
CA LYS A 21 6.57 -5.17 -2.19
C LYS A 21 5.32 -5.89 -1.68
N ASN A 22 4.65 -5.29 -0.71
CA ASN A 22 3.69 -5.98 0.14
C ASN A 22 2.42 -6.35 -0.64
N PRO A 23 1.94 -7.60 -0.54
CA PRO A 23 0.73 -8.04 -1.19
C PRO A 23 -0.51 -7.74 -0.33
N ALA A 24 -1.58 -7.27 -0.97
CA ALA A 24 -2.94 -7.42 -0.51
C ALA A 24 -3.57 -8.60 -1.27
N ILE A 25 -4.19 -9.53 -0.54
CA ILE A 25 -4.81 -10.73 -1.12
C ILE A 25 -6.30 -10.67 -0.82
N VAL A 26 -7.11 -10.68 -1.87
CA VAL A 26 -8.57 -10.59 -1.80
C VAL A 26 -9.18 -11.90 -2.28
N LEU A 27 -9.86 -12.58 -1.35
CA LEU A 27 -10.59 -13.82 -1.62
C LEU A 27 -12.00 -13.51 -2.11
N LYS A 28 -12.62 -14.47 -2.79
CA LYS A 28 -13.91 -14.35 -3.50
C LYS A 28 -15.11 -14.08 -2.59
N ASP A 29 -14.96 -14.31 -1.30
CA ASP A 29 -15.98 -14.08 -0.26
C ASP A 29 -15.77 -12.77 0.50
N ALA A 30 -14.76 -11.98 0.13
CA ALA A 30 -14.54 -10.66 0.70
C ALA A 30 -15.63 -9.66 0.28
N ASP A 31 -16.05 -8.82 1.22
CA ASP A 31 -16.96 -7.71 0.94
C ASP A 31 -16.27 -6.67 0.02
N PRO A 32 -16.81 -6.38 -1.18
CA PRO A 32 -16.14 -5.49 -2.12
C PRO A 32 -15.96 -4.05 -1.61
N GLN A 33 -16.90 -3.55 -0.82
CA GLN A 33 -16.82 -2.18 -0.31
C GLN A 33 -15.69 -2.06 0.71
N TRP A 34 -15.62 -2.99 1.66
CA TRP A 34 -14.55 -3.01 2.67
C TRP A 34 -13.18 -3.19 2.03
N VAL A 35 -13.10 -4.03 0.99
CA VAL A 35 -11.86 -4.20 0.23
C VAL A 35 -11.42 -2.90 -0.42
N ILE A 36 -12.31 -2.16 -1.10
CA ILE A 36 -11.96 -0.89 -1.76
C ILE A 36 -11.46 0.13 -0.72
N GLU A 37 -12.17 0.31 0.39
CA GLU A 37 -11.77 1.24 1.46
C GLU A 37 -10.41 0.88 2.06
N GLY A 38 -10.19 -0.42 2.33
CA GLY A 38 -8.93 -0.95 2.83
C GLY A 38 -7.77 -0.76 1.83
N LEU A 39 -8.01 -1.02 0.55
CA LEU A 39 -7.03 -0.84 -0.52
C LEU A 39 -6.68 0.63 -0.74
N MET A 40 -7.64 1.56 -0.61
CA MET A 40 -7.37 2.99 -0.72
C MET A 40 -6.39 3.45 0.36
N THR A 41 -6.67 3.08 1.61
CA THR A 41 -5.76 3.39 2.73
C THR A 41 -4.42 2.66 2.55
N GLY A 42 -4.45 1.35 2.31
CA GLY A 42 -3.25 0.53 2.22
C GLY A 42 -2.31 0.88 1.06
N SER A 43 -2.85 1.45 -0.01
CA SER A 43 -2.08 1.79 -1.23
C SER A 43 -1.65 3.26 -1.27
N PHE A 44 -2.51 4.18 -0.79
CA PHE A 44 -2.33 5.61 -1.01
C PHE A 44 -2.13 6.45 0.26
N LEU A 45 -2.22 5.87 1.47
CA LEU A 45 -1.81 6.57 2.68
C LEU A 45 -0.38 7.12 2.52
N ASN A 46 -0.19 8.38 2.88
CA ASN A 46 1.08 9.10 2.70
C ASN A 46 1.60 9.04 1.25
N GLN A 47 0.69 9.05 0.28
CA GLN A 47 0.98 8.95 -1.16
C GLN A 47 1.72 7.63 -1.51
N GLY A 48 1.44 6.57 -0.76
CA GLY A 48 2.11 5.28 -0.91
C GLY A 48 3.54 5.24 -0.36
N GLN A 49 4.03 6.33 0.24
CA GLN A 49 5.34 6.40 0.89
C GLN A 49 5.29 5.75 2.27
N VAL A 50 4.93 4.47 2.30
CA VAL A 50 4.82 3.63 3.49
C VAL A 50 5.57 2.33 3.22
N CYS A 51 6.47 1.92 4.11
CA CYS A 51 7.26 0.69 3.94
C CYS A 51 6.39 -0.57 3.77
N ALA A 52 5.22 -0.56 4.40
CA ALA A 52 4.20 -1.60 4.37
C ALA A 52 3.09 -1.37 3.33
N ALA A 53 3.23 -0.39 2.42
CA ALA A 53 2.20 -0.10 1.42
C ALA A 53 1.84 -1.33 0.59
N SER A 54 0.53 -1.52 0.38
CA SER A 54 -0.05 -2.58 -0.44
C SER A 54 0.15 -2.26 -1.92
N SER A 55 1.34 -2.57 -2.42
CA SER A 55 1.77 -2.21 -3.78
C SER A 55 1.60 -3.35 -4.80
N ARG A 56 1.02 -4.47 -4.37
CA ARG A 56 0.56 -5.58 -5.23
C ARG A 56 -0.79 -6.05 -4.70
N ILE A 57 -1.78 -6.12 -5.57
CA ILE A 57 -3.13 -6.53 -5.21
C ILE A 57 -3.44 -7.79 -6.01
N TYR A 58 -3.72 -8.89 -5.31
CA TYR A 58 -4.16 -10.15 -5.89
C TYR A 58 -5.63 -10.34 -5.57
N ILE A 59 -6.45 -10.62 -6.58
CA ILE A 59 -7.89 -10.72 -6.45
C ILE A 59 -8.32 -12.05 -7.08
N GLU A 60 -9.12 -12.84 -6.36
CA GLU A 60 -9.74 -14.02 -6.96
C GLU A 60 -10.70 -13.62 -8.09
N ALA A 61 -10.64 -14.36 -9.20
CA ALA A 61 -11.29 -14.02 -10.46
C ALA A 61 -12.77 -13.56 -10.35
N PRO A 62 -13.64 -14.16 -9.51
CA PRO A 62 -15.04 -13.72 -9.41
C PRO A 62 -15.26 -12.26 -8.99
N LEU A 63 -14.29 -11.66 -8.28
CA LEU A 63 -14.39 -10.27 -7.81
C LEU A 63 -13.55 -9.27 -8.63
N PHE A 64 -12.76 -9.75 -9.60
CA PHE A 64 -11.75 -8.94 -10.27
C PHE A 64 -12.32 -7.68 -10.92
N ASP A 65 -13.31 -7.83 -11.82
CA ASP A 65 -13.85 -6.69 -12.57
C ASP A 65 -14.57 -5.69 -11.65
N THR A 66 -15.34 -6.18 -10.68
CA THR A 66 -16.04 -5.36 -9.69
C THR A 66 -15.06 -4.53 -8.88
N LEU A 67 -14.00 -5.16 -8.36
CA LEU A 67 -13.01 -4.49 -7.52
C LEU A 67 -12.11 -3.54 -8.31
N VAL A 68 -11.69 -3.91 -9.52
CA VAL A 68 -10.88 -3.03 -10.37
C VAL A 68 -11.67 -1.77 -10.73
N SER A 69 -12.92 -1.92 -11.17
CA SER A 69 -13.77 -0.78 -11.50
C SER A 69 -14.06 0.11 -10.29
N GLY A 70 -14.45 -0.47 -9.16
CA GLY A 70 -14.74 0.28 -7.94
C GLY A 70 -13.49 0.98 -7.36
N PHE A 71 -12.35 0.31 -7.39
CA PHE A 71 -11.08 0.88 -6.93
C PHE A 71 -10.61 2.01 -7.84
N GLU A 72 -10.73 1.86 -9.16
CA GLU A 72 -10.42 2.93 -10.12
C GLU A 72 -11.26 4.19 -9.85
N GLN A 73 -12.56 4.03 -9.61
CA GLN A 73 -13.45 5.13 -9.27
C GLN A 73 -13.05 5.82 -7.96
N ALA A 74 -12.72 5.04 -6.93
CA ALA A 74 -12.25 5.56 -5.65
C ALA A 74 -10.95 6.35 -5.82
N VAL A 75 -9.99 5.85 -6.59
CA VAL A 75 -8.73 6.55 -6.90
C VAL A 75 -8.99 7.85 -7.65
N LYS A 76 -9.88 7.84 -8.66
CA LYS A 76 -10.25 9.05 -9.42
C LYS A 76 -10.93 10.12 -8.57
N SER A 77 -11.50 9.74 -7.43
CA SER A 77 -12.15 10.68 -6.50
C SER A 77 -11.18 11.40 -5.56
N LEU A 78 -9.91 10.98 -5.52
CA LEU A 78 -8.90 11.58 -4.65
C LEU A 78 -8.63 13.04 -5.01
N GLN A 79 -8.65 13.91 -4.00
CA GLN A 79 -8.30 15.31 -4.15
C GLN A 79 -6.82 15.53 -3.87
N VAL A 80 -6.01 15.58 -4.93
CA VAL A 80 -4.59 15.88 -4.83
C VAL A 80 -4.38 17.39 -4.66
N GLY A 81 -3.64 17.79 -3.62
CA GLY A 81 -3.34 19.20 -3.38
C GLY A 81 -2.24 19.43 -2.34
N PRO A 82 -1.96 20.69 -2.00
CA PRO A 82 -1.01 21.03 -0.94
C PRO A 82 -1.45 20.42 0.39
N GLY A 83 -0.51 19.88 1.19
CA GLY A 83 -0.84 19.23 2.48
C GLY A 83 -1.44 20.15 3.55
N MET A 84 -1.40 21.48 3.35
CA MET A 84 -2.08 22.46 4.21
C MET A 84 -3.51 22.79 3.73
N SER A 85 -3.93 22.25 2.58
CA SER A 85 -5.29 22.41 2.07
C SER A 85 -6.24 21.49 2.84
N PRO A 86 -7.38 21.98 3.35
CA PRO A 86 -8.32 21.17 4.12
C PRO A 86 -9.07 20.12 3.28
N VAL A 87 -8.98 20.21 1.95
CA VAL A 87 -9.66 19.30 1.03
C VAL A 87 -8.70 18.30 0.38
N ALA A 88 -7.38 18.45 0.58
CA ALA A 88 -6.41 17.51 0.06
C ALA A 88 -6.44 16.19 0.85
N GLN A 89 -6.31 15.08 0.13
CA GLN A 89 -6.23 13.72 0.66
C GLN A 89 -4.82 13.14 0.50
#